data_AF-A0A7S1QP22-F1
#
_entry.id   AF-A0A7S1QP22-F1
#
_cell.length_a   1.000
_cell.length_b   1.000
_cell.length_c   1.000
_cell.angle_alpha   90.00
_cell.angle_beta   90.00
_cell.angle_gamma   90.00
#
_symmetry.space_group_name_H-M   'P 1'
#
loop_
_entity.id
_entity.type
_entity.pdbx_description
1 polymer ?
#
loop_
_entity_poly.entity_id
_entity_poly.type
_entity_poly.pdbx_seq_one_letter_code
_entity_poly.pdbx_strand_id
1 'polypeptide(L)'
;EGEVRLLVPATATMQEVREALAERLGRPDVAAKGRLVRRAGGALTSFRDSERLGTRRSLLLVGVDDLRAVPGAAPGLTRERALQLQGDLSEGFSAEDFQRR
;
A
#
# COMPACT_ATOMS: atom_id res chain seq x y z
N GLU A 1 -15.08 12.24 6.76
CA GLU A 1 -14.26 11.14 7.30
C GLU A 1 -14.25 9.99 6.30
N GLY A 2 -13.14 9.29 6.14
CA GLY A 2 -13.01 8.17 5.19
C GLY A 2 -12.18 7.05 5.81
N GLU A 3 -12.43 5.82 5.38
CA GLU A 3 -11.68 4.62 5.80
C GLU A 3 -11.05 3.96 4.56
N VAL A 4 -9.80 3.50 4.68
CA VAL A 4 -9.11 2.73 3.64
C VAL A 4 -8.62 1.43 4.26
N ARG A 5 -8.90 0.32 3.58
CA ARG A 5 -8.43 -1.01 3.98
C ARG A 5 -7.16 -1.37 3.22
N LEU A 6 -6.15 -1.80 3.97
CA LEU A 6 -4.86 -2.24 3.43
C LEU A 6 -4.58 -3.68 3.84
N LEU A 7 -3.91 -4.42 2.97
CA LEU A 7 -3.35 -5.72 3.27
C LEU A 7 -1.84 -5.58 3.38
N VAL A 8 -1.32 -5.76 4.59
CA VAL A 8 0.11 -5.64 4.91
C VAL A 8 0.50 -6.72 5.93
N PRO A 9 1.76 -7.19 5.93
CA PRO A 9 2.25 -8.11 6.95
C PRO A 9 2.16 -7.51 8.36
N ALA A 10 1.91 -8.34 9.38
CA ALA A 10 1.94 -7.89 10.77
C ALA A 10 3.34 -7.39 11.22
N THR A 11 4.38 -7.81 10.51
CA THR A 11 5.77 -7.38 10.72
C THR A 11 6.10 -6.02 10.11
N ALA A 12 5.21 -5.49 9.25
CA ALA A 12 5.43 -4.21 8.58
C ALA A 12 5.59 -3.08 9.61
N THR A 13 6.46 -2.15 9.29
CA THR A 13 6.72 -0.93 10.05
C THR A 13 5.68 0.14 9.71
N MET A 14 5.50 1.13 10.58
CA MET A 14 4.55 2.23 10.33
C MET A 14 4.94 3.07 9.11
N GLN A 15 6.23 3.14 8.80
CA GLN A 15 6.69 3.72 7.53
C GLN A 15 6.14 2.93 6.34
N GLU A 16 6.37 1.62 6.28
CA GLU A 16 5.89 0.76 5.18
C GLU A 16 4.35 0.78 5.07
N VAL A 17 3.63 0.85 6.20
CA VAL A 17 2.17 0.98 6.18
C VAL A 17 1.74 2.31 5.55
N ARG A 18 2.43 3.40 5.86
CA ARG A 18 2.14 4.73 5.31
C ARG A 18 2.49 4.80 3.82
N GLU A 19 3.59 4.20 3.42
CA GLU A 19 4.01 4.08 2.00
C GLU A 19 3.00 3.24 1.21
N ALA A 20 2.60 2.07 1.73
CA ALA A 20 1.57 1.22 1.11
C ALA A 20 0.23 1.96 0.97
N LEU A 21 -0.14 2.82 1.93
CA LEU A 21 -1.33 3.67 1.81
C LEU A 21 -1.17 4.69 0.67
N ALA A 22 -0.02 5.35 0.60
CA ALA A 22 0.28 6.33 -0.44
C ALA A 22 0.23 5.70 -1.84
N GLU A 23 0.83 4.53 -2.01
CA GLU A 23 0.79 3.76 -3.26
C GLU A 23 -0.64 3.34 -3.61
N ARG A 24 -1.40 2.82 -2.64
CA ARG A 24 -2.78 2.41 -2.85
C ARG A 24 -3.68 3.55 -3.32
N LEU A 25 -3.44 4.75 -2.80
CA LEU A 25 -4.19 5.95 -3.15
C LEU A 25 -3.61 6.67 -4.38
N GLY A 26 -2.41 6.30 -4.84
CA GLY A 26 -1.69 7.03 -5.88
C GLY A 26 -1.31 8.45 -5.45
N ARG A 27 -1.00 8.64 -4.17
CA ARG A 27 -0.86 9.93 -3.50
C ARG A 27 0.45 10.01 -2.71
N PRO A 28 1.54 10.51 -3.32
CA PRO A 28 2.84 10.59 -2.65
C PRO A 28 2.84 11.57 -1.47
N ASP A 29 1.91 12.53 -1.43
CA ASP A 29 1.73 13.45 -0.31
C ASP A 29 1.36 12.72 1.00
N VAL A 30 0.68 11.57 0.91
CA VAL A 30 0.37 10.73 2.07
C VAL A 30 1.63 10.16 2.71
N ALA A 31 2.62 9.76 1.91
CA ALA A 31 3.90 9.28 2.41
C ALA A 31 4.73 10.41 3.03
N ALA A 32 4.73 11.59 2.38
CA ALA A 32 5.57 12.72 2.76
C ALA A 32 5.04 13.51 3.98
N LYS A 33 3.72 13.69 4.08
CA LYS A 33 3.08 14.56 5.09
C LYS A 33 2.24 13.80 6.11
N GLY A 34 1.77 12.61 5.74
CA GLY A 34 0.93 11.79 6.60
C GLY A 34 1.65 11.33 7.86
N ARG A 35 0.96 11.35 9.00
CA ARG A 35 1.45 10.77 10.26
C ARG A 35 0.43 9.79 10.80
N LEU A 36 0.89 8.57 11.06
CA LEU A 36 0.10 7.54 11.72
C LEU A 36 0.08 7.80 13.22
N VAL A 37 -1.11 7.86 13.80
CA VAL A 37 -1.32 8.21 15.20
C VAL A 37 -2.30 7.24 15.87
N ARG A 38 -2.28 7.23 17.20
CA ARG A 38 -3.28 6.61 18.06
C ARG A 38 -3.88 7.61 19.02
N ARG A 39 -5.08 7.33 19.52
CA ARG A 39 -5.63 8.02 20.69
C ARG A 39 -5.03 7.42 21.96
N ALA A 40 -4.45 8.26 22.82
CA ALA A 40 -3.96 7.90 24.13
C ALA A 40 -4.26 9.04 25.10
N GLY A 41 -5.03 8.76 26.16
CA GLY A 41 -5.36 9.77 27.19
C GLY A 41 -6.06 11.02 26.66
N GLY A 42 -6.92 10.88 25.65
CA GLY A 42 -7.63 12.02 25.02
C GLY A 42 -6.79 12.82 24.01
N ALA A 43 -5.49 12.56 23.89
CA ALA A 43 -4.60 13.17 22.91
C ALA A 43 -4.28 12.22 21.75
N LEU A 44 -3.80 12.78 20.64
CA LEU A 44 -3.22 12.01 19.53
C LEU A 44 -1.72 11.88 19.73
N THR A 45 -1.22 10.64 19.71
CA THR A 45 0.21 10.33 19.81
C THR A 45 0.66 9.68 18.51
N SER A 46 1.73 10.22 17.91
CA SER A 46 2.31 9.66 16.68
C SER A 46 3.09 8.38 16.95
N PHE A 47 2.94 7.41 16.06
CA PHE A 47 3.82 6.24 16.02
C PHE A 47 5.18 6.61 15.42
N ARG A 48 6.22 5.88 15.80
CA ARG A 48 7.53 6.00 15.16
C ARG A 48 7.54 5.19 13.87
N ASP A 49 8.29 5.66 12.88
CA ASP A 49 8.41 4.99 11.59
C ASP A 49 8.93 3.55 11.71
N SER A 50 9.86 3.30 12.63
CA SER A 50 10.42 1.97 12.91
C SER A 50 9.52 1.06 13.76
N GLU A 51 8.40 1.57 14.28
CA GLU A 51 7.49 0.76 15.08
C GLU A 51 6.75 -0.24 14.19
N ARG A 52 6.63 -1.49 14.64
CA ARG A 52 5.89 -2.52 13.89
C ARG A 52 4.39 -2.39 14.10
N LEU A 53 3.62 -2.71 13.06
CA LEU A 53 2.17 -2.81 13.07
C LEU A 53 1.69 -3.78 14.15
N GLY A 54 2.26 -4.98 14.18
CA GLY A 54 1.94 -6.03 15.13
C GLY A 54 0.49 -6.48 15.00
N THR A 55 -0.26 -6.45 16.10
CA THR A 55 -1.68 -6.87 16.14
C THR A 55 -2.66 -5.74 15.82
N ARG A 56 -2.19 -4.53 15.57
CA ARG A 56 -3.02 -3.34 15.36
C ARG A 56 -3.72 -3.42 14.00
N ARG A 57 -5.05 -3.19 13.99
CA ARG A 57 -5.88 -3.25 12.77
C ARG A 57 -6.54 -1.93 12.39
N SER A 58 -6.50 -0.95 13.28
CA SER A 58 -7.05 0.38 13.05
C SER A 58 -6.04 1.42 13.47
N LEU A 59 -5.71 2.31 12.54
CA LEU A 59 -4.77 3.41 12.71
C LEU A 59 -5.47 4.70 12.29
N LEU A 60 -5.10 5.81 12.92
CA LEU A 60 -5.55 7.13 12.51
C LEU A 60 -4.44 7.79 11.69
N LEU A 61 -4.82 8.56 10.68
CA LEU A 61 -3.90 9.35 9.86
C LEU A 61 -4.22 10.84 10.03
N VAL A 62 -3.19 11.65 10.19
CA VAL A 62 -3.29 13.12 10.20
C VAL A 62 -2.29 13.75 9.25
N GLY A 63 -2.50 15.01 8.86
CA GLY A 63 -1.58 15.76 7.99
C GLY A 63 -1.87 15.64 6.50
N VAL A 64 -3.01 15.06 6.13
CA VAL A 64 -3.53 14.98 4.75
C VAL A 64 -4.99 15.42 4.71
N ASP A 65 -5.41 16.02 3.60
CA ASP A 65 -6.74 16.63 3.50
C ASP A 65 -7.87 15.60 3.39
N ASP A 66 -7.65 14.53 2.63
CA ASP A 66 -8.60 13.43 2.47
C ASP A 66 -7.91 12.12 2.06
N LEU A 67 -8.66 11.02 2.06
CA LEU A 67 -8.21 9.68 1.69
C LEU A 67 -8.78 9.21 0.34
N ARG A 68 -9.16 10.14 -0.55
CA ARG A 68 -9.65 9.77 -1.89
C ARG A 68 -8.47 9.31 -2.73
N ALA A 69 -8.64 8.16 -3.37
CA ALA A 69 -7.68 7.67 -4.35
C ALA A 69 -7.72 8.55 -5.60
N VAL A 70 -6.56 8.78 -6.21
CA VAL A 70 -6.47 9.41 -7.52
C VAL A 70 -6.96 8.39 -8.57
N PRO A 71 -8.00 8.69 -9.36
CA PRO A 71 -8.49 7.80 -10.40
C PRO A 71 -7.37 7.47 -11.39
N GLY A 72 -7.11 6.17 -11.62
CA GLY A 72 -6.08 5.71 -12.54
C GLY A 72 -4.66 5.64 -11.99
N ALA A 73 -4.43 6.00 -10.72
CA ALA A 73 -3.09 5.99 -10.11
C ALA A 73 -2.77 4.72 -9.29
N ALA A 74 -3.77 3.88 -8.99
CA ALA A 74 -3.46 2.57 -8.43
C ALA A 74 -2.56 1.80 -9.42
N PRO A 75 -1.61 0.96 -8.94
CA PRO A 75 -1.00 -0.07 -9.76
C PRO A 75 -2.02 -1.18 -10.04
N GLY A 76 -3.16 -0.80 -10.63
CA GLY A 76 -4.03 -1.73 -11.31
C GLY A 76 -3.29 -2.24 -12.53
N LEU A 77 -3.60 -3.48 -12.93
CA LEU A 77 -3.13 -4.06 -14.17
C LEU A 77 -3.54 -3.14 -15.33
N THR A 78 -2.70 -2.19 -15.71
CA THR A 78 -2.98 -1.30 -16.85
C THR A 78 -3.06 -2.18 -18.09
N ARG A 79 -3.80 -1.77 -19.11
CA ARG A 79 -3.89 -2.57 -20.35
C ARG A 79 -2.51 -2.87 -20.92
N GLU A 80 -1.61 -1.89 -20.93
CA GLU A 80 -0.23 -2.05 -21.36
C GLU A 80 0.52 -3.07 -20.49
N ARG A 81 0.45 -2.94 -19.17
CA ARG A 81 1.11 -3.87 -18.26
C ARG A 81 0.52 -5.28 -18.33
N ALA A 82 -0.79 -5.39 -18.56
CA ALA A 82 -1.50 -6.65 -18.75
C ALA A 82 -1.03 -7.36 -20.03
N LEU A 83 -0.89 -6.63 -21.13
CA LEU A 83 -0.39 -7.16 -22.40
C LEU A 83 1.07 -7.60 -22.28
N GLN A 84 1.91 -6.83 -21.59
CA GLN A 84 3.29 -7.22 -21.33
C GLN A 84 3.37 -8.49 -20.48
N LEU A 85 2.64 -8.54 -19.37
CA LEU A 85 2.57 -9.74 -18.52
C LEU A 85 2.06 -10.95 -19.28
N GLN A 86 1.07 -10.79 -20.16
CA GLN A 86 0.57 -11.86 -21.01
C GLN A 86 1.65 -12.39 -21.96
N GLY A 87 2.46 -11.51 -22.54
CA GLY A 87 3.60 -11.89 -23.38
C GLY A 87 4.66 -12.67 -22.61
N ASP A 88 5.13 -12.12 -21.49
CA ASP A 88 6.14 -12.73 -20.62
C ASP A 88 5.71 -14.15 -20.16
N LEU A 89 4.44 -14.29 -19.77
CA LEU A 89 3.87 -15.57 -19.38
C LEU A 89 3.78 -16.53 -20.58
N SER A 90 3.28 -16.08 -21.73
CA SER A 90 3.17 -16.91 -22.94
C SER A 90 4.52 -17.46 -23.37
N GLU A 91 5.57 -16.63 -23.33
CA GLU A 91 6.94 -17.03 -23.66
C GLU A 91 7.47 -18.07 -22.66
N GLY A 92 7.37 -17.78 -21.35
CA GLY A 92 7.84 -18.69 -20.31
C GLY A 92 7.15 -20.06 -20.32
N PHE A 93 5.84 -20.10 -20.56
CA PHE A 93 5.08 -21.35 -20.69
C PHE A 93 5.34 -22.07 -22.03
N SER A 94 5.84 -21.36 -23.06
CA SER A 94 6.19 -21.95 -24.35
C SER A 94 7.60 -22.55 -24.37
N ALA A 95 8.44 -22.28 -23.36
CA ALA A 95 9.79 -22.82 -23.27
C ALA A 95 9.78 -24.35 -23.06
N GLU A 96 10.56 -25.09 -23.87
CA GLU A 96 10.61 -26.55 -23.84
C GLU A 96 10.99 -27.10 -22.45
N ASP A 97 11.90 -26.43 -21.75
CA ASP A 97 12.36 -26.83 -20.42
C ASP A 97 11.23 -26.78 -19.36
N PHE A 98 10.26 -25.89 -19.56
CA PHE A 98 9.09 -25.77 -18.69
C PHE A 98 8.04 -26.84 -19.02
N GLN A 99 7.86 -27.18 -20.29
CA GLN A 99 6.83 -28.14 -20.75
C GLN A 99 7.18 -29.62 -20.50
N ARG A 100 8.45 -29.93 -20.24
CA ARG A 100 8.94 -31.32 -20.07
C ARG A 100 8.91 -31.83 -18.62
N ARG A 101 8.24 -31.13 -17.69
CA ARG A 101 7.97 -31.58 -16.32
C ARG A 101 6.51 -31.97 -16.14
#